data_AF-A0A7S0ND76-F1
#
_entry.id   AF-A0A7S0ND76-F1
#
_cell.length_a   1.000
_cell.length_b   1.000
_cell.length_c   1.000
_cell.angle_alpha   90.00
_cell.angle_beta   90.00
_cell.angle_gamma   90.00
#
_symmetry.space_group_name_H-M   'P 1'
#
loop_
_entity.id
_entity.type
_entity.pdbx_description
1 polymer ?
#
loop_
_entity_poly.entity_id
_entity_poly.type
_entity_poly.pdbx_seq_one_letter_code
_entity_poly.pdbx_strand_id
1 'polypeptide(L)'
;GQWLAEGVPVHCIGIQSHISPAEPLELIQYRLDLLATLGLPLYITEFDLITSWDSQANMPVYSGTEEEQAAQYKNLTTLYFSHPAVHGIIWWDWWDSSHWVRGGGLWRADKKPKRAYTMLQQLLGATWNSSITRQRPSLGPGGTFNFRGFYGLYAYTATLSDGRVLRGHLDFPHPQPHINDLPRAQTKVVTVPGLIKSTAAAPSPPPPPSPRPSKPPPPPPKRKPPPPPRKSG
;
A
#
# COMPACT_ATOMS: atom_id res chain seq x y z
N GLY A 1 -15.90 10.93 -23.34
CA GLY A 1 -16.08 9.79 -24.25
C GLY A 1 -15.66 10.12 -25.66
N GLN A 2 -16.40 11.00 -26.34
CA GLN A 2 -16.20 11.31 -27.78
C GLN A 2 -14.77 11.66 -28.18
N TRP A 3 -14.09 12.58 -27.49
CA TRP A 3 -12.69 12.92 -27.78
C TRP A 3 -11.74 11.72 -27.73
N LEU A 4 -11.92 10.80 -26.78
CA LEU A 4 -11.12 9.57 -26.73
C LEU A 4 -11.41 8.66 -27.93
N ALA A 5 -12.68 8.55 -28.33
CA ALA A 5 -13.10 7.79 -29.52
C ALA A 5 -12.56 8.39 -30.83
N GLU A 6 -12.38 9.71 -30.87
CA GLU A 6 -11.79 10.45 -31.99
C GLU A 6 -10.25 10.48 -31.96
N GLY A 7 -9.62 9.83 -30.97
CA GLY A 7 -8.15 9.74 -30.85
C GLY A 7 -7.48 11.02 -30.31
N VAL A 8 -8.23 11.93 -29.69
CA VAL A 8 -7.67 13.11 -29.02
C VAL A 8 -6.87 12.65 -27.78
N PRO A 9 -5.62 13.13 -27.59
CA PRO A 9 -4.76 12.68 -26.50
C PRO A 9 -5.13 13.35 -25.16
N VAL A 10 -6.25 12.91 -24.57
CA VAL A 10 -6.66 13.32 -23.23
C VAL A 10 -6.03 12.38 -22.20
N HIS A 11 -5.30 12.92 -21.23
CA HIS A 11 -4.50 12.12 -20.29
C HIS A 11 -5.08 12.05 -18.87
N CYS A 12 -5.97 12.97 -18.50
CA CYS A 12 -6.58 13.01 -17.18
C CYS A 12 -7.84 13.89 -17.22
N ILE A 13 -8.59 13.87 -16.11
CA ILE A 13 -9.77 14.72 -15.89
C ILE A 13 -9.52 15.55 -14.62
N GLY A 14 -9.57 16.87 -14.77
CA GLY A 14 -9.58 17.79 -13.64
C GLY A 14 -11.01 18.03 -13.15
N ILE A 15 -11.22 17.95 -11.84
CA ILE A 15 -12.49 18.18 -11.16
C ILE A 15 -12.26 19.33 -10.18
N GLN A 16 -12.86 20.49 -10.44
CA GLN A 16 -12.70 21.67 -9.58
C GLN A 16 -13.05 21.34 -8.13
N SER A 17 -14.23 20.77 -7.90
CA SER A 17 -14.71 20.43 -6.55
C SER A 17 -14.93 21.64 -5.62
N HIS A 18 -15.40 22.75 -6.19
CA HIS A 18 -16.11 23.79 -5.42
C HIS A 18 -17.45 23.23 -4.96
N ILE A 19 -17.51 22.66 -3.76
CA ILE A 19 -18.58 21.73 -3.41
C ILE A 19 -19.48 22.27 -2.30
N SER A 20 -20.78 21.99 -2.44
CA SER A 20 -21.71 22.26 -1.35
C SER A 20 -21.59 21.20 -0.27
N PRO A 21 -21.45 21.58 1.02
CA PRO A 21 -21.52 20.64 2.14
C PRO A 21 -22.82 19.82 2.22
N ALA A 22 -23.86 20.24 1.49
CA ALA A 22 -25.14 19.55 1.41
C ALA A 22 -25.16 18.43 0.36
N GLU A 23 -24.16 18.36 -0.54
CA GLU A 23 -24.10 17.26 -1.51
C GLU A 23 -23.85 15.93 -0.79
N PRO A 24 -24.69 14.89 -1.02
CA PRO A 24 -24.47 13.57 -0.44
C PRO A 24 -23.16 12.94 -0.93
N LEU A 25 -22.41 12.30 -0.04
CA LEU A 25 -21.14 11.62 -0.37
C LEU A 25 -21.34 10.53 -1.43
N GLU A 26 -22.49 9.85 -1.41
CA GLU A 26 -22.85 8.79 -2.35
C GLU A 26 -23.02 9.34 -3.77
N LEU A 27 -23.55 10.56 -3.91
CA LEU A 27 -23.67 11.21 -5.22
C LEU A 27 -22.30 11.60 -5.76
N ILE A 28 -21.40 12.07 -4.90
CA ILE A 28 -20.03 12.43 -5.25
C ILE A 28 -19.26 11.17 -5.67
N GLN A 29 -19.36 10.10 -4.89
CA GLN A 29 -18.81 8.78 -5.22
C GLN A 29 -19.31 8.31 -6.59
N TYR A 30 -20.62 8.33 -6.83
CA TYR A 30 -21.21 7.95 -8.12
C TYR A 30 -20.65 8.77 -9.30
N ARG A 31 -20.47 10.08 -9.13
CA ARG A 31 -19.87 10.95 -10.18
C ARG A 31 -18.41 10.59 -10.44
N LEU A 32 -17.64 10.28 -9.40
CA LEU A 32 -16.25 9.82 -9.54
C LEU A 32 -16.19 8.47 -10.25
N ASP A 33 -17.05 7.52 -9.89
CA ASP A 33 -17.15 6.21 -10.55
C ASP A 33 -17.48 6.37 -12.03
N LEU A 34 -18.46 7.23 -12.36
CA LEU A 34 -18.85 7.51 -13.73
C LEU A 34 -17.67 8.08 -14.54
N LEU A 35 -16.93 9.04 -14.00
CA LEU A 35 -15.75 9.59 -14.67
C LEU A 35 -14.62 8.56 -14.80
N ALA A 36 -14.45 7.70 -13.79
CA ALA A 36 -13.45 6.63 -13.81
C ALA A 36 -13.69 5.61 -14.92
N THR A 37 -14.94 5.43 -15.39
CA THR A 37 -15.24 4.55 -16.55
C THR A 37 -14.52 4.96 -17.84
N LEU A 38 -14.07 6.22 -17.93
CA LEU A 38 -13.27 6.71 -19.06
C LEU A 38 -11.84 6.19 -19.03
N GLY A 39 -11.43 5.54 -17.93
CA GLY A 39 -10.09 4.98 -17.81
C GLY A 39 -9.00 6.02 -17.64
N LEU A 40 -9.36 7.24 -17.25
CA LEU A 40 -8.44 8.36 -17.06
C LEU A 40 -8.24 8.65 -15.57
N PRO A 41 -7.02 9.03 -15.15
CA PRO A 41 -6.75 9.57 -13.83
C PRO A 41 -7.61 10.80 -13.55
N LEU A 42 -8.19 10.86 -12.36
CA LEU A 42 -8.95 12.00 -11.85
C LEU A 42 -8.06 12.81 -10.91
N TYR A 43 -8.09 14.13 -11.06
CA TYR A 43 -7.45 15.08 -10.16
C TYR A 43 -8.51 16.01 -9.60
N ILE A 44 -8.59 16.10 -8.27
CA ILE A 44 -9.35 17.15 -7.62
C ILE A 44 -8.47 18.40 -7.60
N THR A 45 -8.85 19.44 -8.33
CA THR A 45 -7.94 20.55 -8.68
C THR A 45 -8.15 21.83 -7.88
N GLU A 46 -9.36 22.07 -7.37
CA GLU A 46 -9.75 23.35 -6.77
C GLU A 46 -10.64 23.13 -5.53
N PHE A 47 -10.27 22.20 -4.66
CA PHE A 47 -11.14 21.77 -3.57
C PHE A 47 -11.35 22.85 -2.51
N ASP A 48 -12.58 23.34 -2.42
CA ASP A 48 -13.09 24.18 -1.33
C ASP A 48 -14.61 23.94 -1.10
N LEU A 49 -15.18 24.61 -0.10
CA LEU A 49 -16.59 24.45 0.30
C LEU A 49 -17.37 25.74 0.09
N ILE A 50 -18.55 25.65 -0.53
CA ILE A 50 -19.46 26.79 -0.75
C ILE A 50 -20.84 26.46 -0.17
N THR A 51 -21.37 27.31 0.71
CA THR A 51 -22.73 27.16 1.25
C THR A 51 -23.74 28.04 0.52
N SER A 52 -23.32 29.21 0.05
CA SER A 52 -24.21 30.16 -0.62
C SER A 52 -23.45 31.17 -1.49
N TRP A 53 -24.23 32.02 -2.19
CA TRP A 53 -23.72 33.16 -2.95
C TRP A 53 -24.20 34.47 -2.31
N ASP A 54 -23.27 35.39 -2.06
CA ASP A 54 -23.59 36.76 -1.65
C ASP A 54 -23.77 37.62 -2.91
N SER A 55 -25.02 38.00 -3.20
CA SER A 55 -25.35 38.80 -4.38
C SER A 55 -24.89 40.25 -4.29
N GLN A 56 -24.74 40.80 -3.08
CA GLN A 56 -24.29 42.19 -2.89
C GLN A 56 -22.77 42.30 -3.06
N ALA A 57 -22.03 41.35 -2.49
CA ALA A 57 -20.58 41.28 -2.64
C ALA A 57 -20.13 40.56 -3.93
N ASN A 58 -21.07 39.96 -4.67
CA ASN A 58 -20.84 39.16 -5.88
C ASN A 58 -19.77 38.08 -5.68
N MET A 59 -19.89 37.30 -4.60
CA MET A 59 -18.89 36.31 -4.22
C MET A 59 -19.49 35.08 -3.51
N PRO A 60 -18.87 33.91 -3.60
CA PRO A 60 -19.29 32.74 -2.85
C PRO A 60 -18.96 32.87 -1.37
N VAL A 61 -19.73 32.16 -0.53
CA VAL A 61 -19.61 32.19 0.92
C VAL A 61 -19.60 30.78 1.47
N TYR A 62 -18.76 30.54 2.47
CA TYR A 62 -18.89 29.44 3.40
C TYR A 62 -19.37 29.99 4.76
N SER A 63 -20.51 29.52 5.23
CA SER A 63 -21.20 30.04 6.42
C SER A 63 -21.36 29.01 7.55
N GLY A 64 -20.75 27.82 7.42
CA GLY A 64 -20.76 26.82 8.48
C GLY A 64 -19.75 27.15 9.59
N THR A 65 -19.87 26.45 10.71
CA THR A 65 -18.86 26.47 11.78
C THR A 65 -17.55 25.83 11.31
N GLU A 66 -16.44 26.10 12.02
CA GLU A 66 -15.15 25.46 11.70
C GLU A 66 -15.18 23.95 11.97
N GLU A 67 -15.99 23.52 12.93
CA GLU A 67 -16.24 22.11 13.25
C GLU A 67 -16.93 21.40 12.08
N GLU A 68 -17.99 22.00 11.54
CA GLU A 68 -18.66 21.49 10.34
C GLU A 68 -17.71 21.49 9.14
N GLN A 69 -16.92 22.55 8.98
CA GLN A 69 -15.93 22.65 7.90
C GLN A 69 -14.93 21.49 7.99
N ALA A 70 -14.39 21.24 9.18
CA ALA A 70 -13.45 20.17 9.43
C ALA A 70 -14.07 18.77 9.20
N ALA A 71 -15.31 18.56 9.61
CA ALA A 71 -16.03 17.32 9.38
C ALA A 71 -16.24 17.06 7.87
N GLN A 72 -16.61 18.08 7.13
CA GLN A 72 -16.81 17.99 5.68
C GLN A 72 -15.50 17.73 4.94
N TYR A 73 -14.44 18.48 5.27
CA TYR A 73 -13.11 18.21 4.73
C TYR A 73 -12.64 16.80 5.05
N LYS A 74 -12.86 16.29 6.27
CA LYS A 74 -12.53 14.91 6.62
C LYS A 74 -13.26 13.91 5.73
N ASN A 75 -14.57 14.06 5.58
CA ASN A 75 -15.39 13.12 4.82
C ASN A 75 -15.02 13.11 3.33
N LEU A 76 -14.97 14.29 2.71
CA LEU A 76 -14.66 14.45 1.29
C LEU A 76 -13.21 14.08 0.97
N THR A 77 -12.26 14.52 1.81
CA THR A 77 -10.86 14.09 1.63
C THR A 77 -10.74 12.59 1.80
N THR A 78 -11.45 11.97 2.75
CA THR A 78 -11.44 10.51 2.89
C THR A 78 -12.00 9.84 1.64
N LEU A 79 -13.11 10.33 1.10
CA LEU A 79 -13.72 9.85 -0.14
C LEU A 79 -12.74 9.94 -1.32
N TYR A 80 -12.25 11.15 -1.62
CA TYR A 80 -11.30 11.41 -2.71
C TYR A 80 -10.02 10.61 -2.54
N PHE A 81 -9.45 10.64 -1.34
CA PHE A 81 -8.24 9.88 -1.04
C PHE A 81 -8.55 8.40 -1.32
N SER A 82 -9.70 7.87 -0.86
CA SER A 82 -10.10 6.46 -1.00
C SER A 82 -10.40 5.96 -2.41
N HIS A 83 -10.76 6.85 -3.33
CA HIS A 83 -11.20 6.48 -4.67
C HIS A 83 -10.03 6.04 -5.57
N PRO A 84 -10.05 4.82 -6.16
CA PRO A 84 -8.90 4.28 -6.90
C PRO A 84 -8.55 5.02 -8.19
N ALA A 85 -9.48 5.80 -8.75
CA ALA A 85 -9.20 6.65 -9.90
C ALA A 85 -8.73 8.08 -9.55
N VAL A 86 -8.68 8.47 -8.26
CA VAL A 86 -8.23 9.81 -7.84
C VAL A 86 -6.74 9.77 -7.53
N HIS A 87 -5.96 10.51 -8.33
CA HIS A 87 -4.49 10.52 -8.27
C HIS A 87 -3.91 11.74 -7.55
N GLY A 88 -4.75 12.74 -7.25
CA GLY A 88 -4.31 13.94 -6.55
C GLY A 88 -5.47 14.79 -6.06
N ILE A 89 -5.21 15.52 -4.97
CA ILE A 89 -6.13 16.49 -4.36
C ILE A 89 -5.36 17.79 -4.14
N ILE A 90 -5.89 18.87 -4.67
CA ILE A 90 -5.37 20.23 -4.55
C ILE A 90 -6.47 21.07 -3.90
N TRP A 91 -6.14 21.69 -2.77
CA TRP A 91 -7.02 22.64 -2.08
C TRP A 91 -6.88 24.02 -2.71
N TRP A 92 -8.00 24.72 -2.88
CA TRP A 92 -7.98 26.01 -3.53
C TRP A 92 -7.75 27.14 -2.53
N ASP A 93 -6.54 27.69 -2.55
CA ASP A 93 -6.09 28.73 -1.63
C ASP A 93 -6.14 28.33 -0.13
N TRP A 94 -5.39 29.05 0.68
CA TRP A 94 -5.10 28.68 2.05
C TRP A 94 -5.77 29.59 3.07
N TRP A 95 -5.97 30.85 2.72
CA TRP A 95 -6.16 31.93 3.68
C TRP A 95 -7.46 32.69 3.43
N ASP A 96 -8.28 32.86 4.47
CA ASP A 96 -9.53 33.64 4.39
C ASP A 96 -9.34 35.06 3.82
N SER A 97 -8.15 35.66 3.96
CA SER A 97 -7.89 37.01 3.46
C SER A 97 -7.71 37.10 1.94
N SER A 98 -7.36 35.99 1.27
CA SER A 98 -7.13 35.94 -0.18
C SER A 98 -8.08 34.97 -0.90
N HIS A 99 -8.79 34.14 -0.15
CA HIS A 99 -9.66 33.11 -0.69
C HIS A 99 -10.87 33.73 -1.40
N TRP A 100 -11.18 33.22 -2.61
CA TRP A 100 -12.29 33.72 -3.42
C TRP A 100 -13.67 33.41 -2.80
N VAL A 101 -13.79 32.30 -2.07
CA VAL A 101 -14.91 32.03 -1.14
C VAL A 101 -14.69 32.74 0.20
N ARG A 102 -15.60 33.63 0.59
CA ARG A 102 -15.59 34.27 1.90
C ARG A 102 -15.70 33.22 3.00
N GLY A 103 -14.70 33.15 3.88
CA GLY A 103 -14.64 32.17 4.97
C GLY A 103 -14.26 30.75 4.54
N GLY A 104 -13.88 30.54 3.27
CA GLY A 104 -13.56 29.23 2.70
C GLY A 104 -12.15 28.71 3.02
N GLY A 105 -11.22 29.59 3.43
CA GLY A 105 -9.83 29.23 3.67
C GLY A 105 -9.65 28.23 4.81
N LEU A 106 -8.52 27.53 4.82
CA LEU A 106 -8.09 26.63 5.91
C LEU A 106 -7.44 27.39 7.07
N TRP A 107 -7.04 28.64 6.83
CA TRP A 107 -6.47 29.56 7.81
C TRP A 107 -7.32 30.82 7.89
N ARG A 108 -7.51 31.33 9.11
CA ARG A 108 -8.20 32.58 9.39
C ARG A 108 -7.36 33.78 8.98
N ALA A 109 -8.00 34.91 8.71
CA ALA A 109 -7.33 36.17 8.38
C ALA A 109 -6.28 36.62 9.43
N ASP A 110 -6.46 36.25 10.70
CA ASP A 110 -5.50 36.52 11.79
C ASP A 110 -4.29 35.57 11.83
N LYS A 111 -4.08 34.78 10.76
CA LYS A 111 -2.96 33.84 10.59
C LYS A 111 -3.00 32.63 11.50
N LYS A 112 -4.17 32.29 12.05
CA LYS A 112 -4.35 31.06 12.83
C LYS A 112 -4.98 29.96 11.98
N PRO A 113 -4.54 28.69 12.14
CA PRO A 113 -5.18 27.58 11.46
C PRO A 113 -6.61 27.40 11.95
N LYS A 114 -7.52 27.07 11.02
CA LYS A 114 -8.85 26.59 11.37
C LYS A 114 -8.80 25.12 11.75
N ARG A 115 -9.89 24.63 12.35
CA ARG A 115 -10.03 23.19 12.66
C ARG A 115 -9.88 22.28 11.45
N ALA A 116 -10.32 22.72 10.27
CA ALA A 116 -10.16 21.97 9.03
C ALA A 116 -8.68 21.70 8.70
N TYR A 117 -7.80 22.70 8.83
CA TYR A 117 -6.37 22.51 8.64
C TYR A 117 -5.79 21.46 9.59
N THR A 118 -6.06 21.59 10.89
CA THR A 118 -5.54 20.67 11.90
C THR A 118 -6.04 19.24 11.67
N MET A 119 -7.30 19.08 11.25
CA MET A 119 -7.87 17.79 10.87
C MET A 119 -7.13 17.18 9.67
N LEU A 120 -6.91 17.95 8.60
CA LEU A 120 -6.18 17.48 7.41
C LEU A 120 -4.73 17.13 7.75
N GLN A 121 -4.05 17.94 8.56
CA GLN A 121 -2.70 17.67 9.04
C GLN A 121 -2.65 16.36 9.83
N GLN A 122 -3.63 16.11 10.70
CA GLN A 122 -3.72 14.87 11.46
C GLN A 122 -3.96 13.67 10.53
N LEU A 123 -4.89 13.78 9.58
CA LEU A 123 -5.19 12.69 8.64
C LEU A 123 -3.99 12.37 7.75
N LEU A 124 -3.46 13.36 7.03
CA LEU A 124 -2.42 13.16 6.02
C LEU A 124 -1.03 12.97 6.63
N GLY A 125 -0.74 13.66 7.74
CA GLY A 125 0.59 13.63 8.37
C GLY A 125 0.79 12.49 9.36
N ALA A 126 -0.28 12.06 10.05
CA ALA A 126 -0.17 11.08 11.14
C ALA A 126 -1.01 9.82 10.89
N THR A 127 -2.31 9.94 10.62
CA THR A 127 -3.20 8.79 10.51
C THR A 127 -2.96 7.96 9.25
N TRP A 128 -2.74 8.62 8.12
CA TRP A 128 -2.45 8.01 6.82
C TRP A 128 -0.95 8.06 6.53
N ASN A 129 -0.16 7.69 7.53
CA ASN A 129 1.28 7.59 7.44
C ASN A 129 1.71 6.11 7.39
N SER A 130 2.52 5.76 6.40
CA SER A 130 3.07 4.41 6.18
C SER A 130 4.55 4.30 6.55
N SER A 131 5.12 5.28 7.25
CA SER A 131 6.50 5.24 7.73
C SER A 131 6.64 4.29 8.91
N ILE A 132 7.68 3.46 8.89
CA ILE A 132 7.90 2.43 9.91
C ILE A 132 9.38 2.28 10.24
N THR A 133 9.68 2.20 11.53
CA THR A 133 10.97 1.75 12.06
C THR A 133 10.75 0.53 12.94
N ARG A 134 11.53 -0.54 12.74
CA ARG A 134 11.49 -1.77 13.55
C ARG A 134 12.91 -2.19 13.91
N GLN A 135 13.12 -2.51 15.18
CA GLN A 135 14.35 -3.13 15.64
C GLN A 135 14.15 -4.64 15.68
N ARG A 136 15.07 -5.39 15.05
CA ARG A 136 15.05 -6.86 15.00
C ARG A 136 13.66 -7.44 14.62
N PRO A 137 13.07 -7.02 13.48
CA PRO A 137 11.79 -7.57 13.06
C PRO A 137 11.90 -9.07 12.79
N SER A 138 10.84 -9.81 13.06
CA SER A 138 10.69 -11.18 12.56
C SER A 138 10.66 -11.15 11.03
N LEU A 139 11.48 -11.98 10.41
CA LEU A 139 11.56 -12.10 8.96
C LEU A 139 10.89 -13.40 8.52
N GLY A 140 10.26 -13.35 7.36
CA GLY A 140 9.77 -14.54 6.68
C GLY A 140 10.90 -15.34 6.01
N PRO A 141 10.55 -16.47 5.36
CA PRO A 141 11.48 -17.25 4.56
C PRO A 141 12.27 -16.39 3.57
N GLY A 142 13.56 -16.66 3.38
CA GLY A 142 14.39 -15.88 2.46
C GLY A 142 14.68 -14.43 2.92
N GLY A 143 14.41 -14.09 4.18
CA GLY A 143 14.69 -12.74 4.71
C GLY A 143 13.66 -11.69 4.30
N THR A 144 12.43 -12.11 3.99
CA THR A 144 11.36 -11.20 3.57
C THR A 144 10.77 -10.41 4.73
N PHE A 145 10.40 -9.16 4.49
CA PHE A 145 9.67 -8.31 5.42
C PHE A 145 8.34 -7.85 4.80
N ASN A 146 7.24 -8.03 5.53
CA ASN A 146 5.91 -7.60 5.07
C ASN A 146 5.70 -6.12 5.39
N PHE A 147 5.48 -5.32 4.36
CA PHE A 147 5.21 -3.89 4.50
C PHE A 147 3.88 -3.53 3.84
N ARG A 148 3.03 -2.82 4.59
CA ARG A 148 1.77 -2.25 4.10
C ARG A 148 1.94 -0.75 3.97
N GLY A 149 1.78 -0.23 2.76
CA GLY A 149 1.91 1.19 2.45
C GLY A 149 0.83 1.67 1.48
N PHE A 150 0.63 2.98 1.42
CA PHE A 150 -0.12 3.64 0.35
C PHE A 150 0.70 3.67 -0.94
N TYR A 151 0.06 4.02 -2.06
CA TYR A 151 0.76 4.23 -3.33
C TYR A 151 1.87 5.28 -3.21
N GLY A 152 2.96 5.07 -3.94
CA GLY A 152 4.12 5.95 -3.97
C GLY A 152 5.46 5.22 -3.86
N LEU A 153 6.54 6.00 -3.92
CA LEU A 153 7.90 5.51 -3.82
C LEU A 153 8.41 5.64 -2.38
N TYR A 154 8.86 4.53 -1.79
CA TYR A 154 9.38 4.49 -0.42
C TYR A 154 10.88 4.26 -0.45
N ALA A 155 11.64 5.09 0.23
CA ALA A 155 13.02 4.78 0.56
C ALA A 155 13.07 3.84 1.78
N TYR A 156 13.94 2.83 1.75
CA TYR A 156 14.23 2.00 2.92
C TYR A 156 15.71 2.04 3.27
N THR A 157 15.99 1.86 4.56
CA THR A 157 17.33 1.59 5.09
C THR A 157 17.22 0.41 6.05
N ALA A 158 18.13 -0.57 5.91
CA ALA A 158 18.21 -1.72 6.80
C ALA A 158 19.64 -1.90 7.30
N THR A 159 19.82 -2.00 8.62
CA THR A 159 21.11 -2.30 9.24
C THR A 159 21.14 -3.76 9.68
N LEU A 160 22.10 -4.52 9.17
CA LEU A 160 22.30 -5.92 9.50
C LEU A 160 23.07 -6.07 10.81
N SER A 161 23.02 -7.27 11.41
CA SER A 161 23.71 -7.56 12.67
C SER A 161 25.24 -7.48 12.56
N ASP A 162 25.79 -7.63 11.36
CA ASP A 162 27.21 -7.49 11.06
C ASP A 162 27.64 -6.04 10.77
N GLY A 163 26.74 -5.08 10.94
CA GLY A 163 26.99 -3.64 10.74
C GLY A 163 26.82 -3.15 9.31
N ARG A 164 26.58 -4.03 8.32
CA ARG A 164 26.28 -3.60 6.95
C ARG A 164 24.97 -2.83 6.87
N VAL A 165 24.93 -1.82 6.01
CA VAL A 165 23.74 -1.00 5.74
C VAL A 165 23.28 -1.19 4.30
N LEU A 166 22.03 -1.59 4.14
CA LEU A 166 21.36 -1.72 2.85
C LEU A 166 20.41 -0.54 2.65
N ARG A 167 20.39 0.02 1.44
CA ARG A 167 19.48 1.09 1.05
C ARG A 167 18.85 0.76 -0.29
N GLY A 168 17.63 1.25 -0.51
CA GLY A 168 16.95 1.09 -1.78
C GLY A 168 15.59 1.76 -1.77
N HIS A 169 14.82 1.50 -2.82
CA HIS A 169 13.47 2.01 -2.97
C HIS A 169 12.48 0.88 -3.21
N LEU A 170 11.24 1.10 -2.76
CA LEU A 170 10.10 0.23 -3.00
C LEU A 170 9.02 1.05 -3.67
N ASP A 171 8.64 0.64 -4.88
CA ASP A 171 7.54 1.27 -5.60
C ASP A 171 6.23 0.58 -5.23
N PHE A 172 5.24 1.37 -4.82
CA PHE A 172 3.85 0.99 -4.63
C PHE A 172 3.06 1.68 -5.75
N PRO A 173 3.01 1.10 -6.96
CA PRO A 173 2.45 1.79 -8.11
C PRO A 173 0.97 2.05 -7.88
N HIS A 174 0.54 3.23 -8.27
CA HIS A 174 -0.88 3.54 -8.36
C HIS A 174 -1.52 2.63 -9.42
N PRO A 175 -2.66 1.98 -9.15
CA PRO A 175 -3.37 1.23 -10.17
C PRO A 175 -3.75 2.16 -11.32
N GLN A 176 -3.76 1.60 -12.53
CA GLN A 176 -4.37 2.29 -13.66
C GLN A 176 -5.88 2.42 -13.41
N PRO A 177 -6.55 3.46 -13.95
CA PRO A 177 -7.94 3.77 -13.62
C PRO A 177 -8.96 2.70 -14.07
N HIS A 178 -8.52 1.71 -14.84
CA HIS A 178 -9.29 0.50 -15.10
C HIS A 178 -8.84 -0.57 -14.11
N ILE A 179 -9.66 -0.86 -13.10
CA ILE A 179 -9.86 -2.18 -12.45
C ILE A 179 -10.77 -1.97 -11.23
N ASN A 180 -11.93 -2.63 -11.25
CA ASN A 180 -12.72 -2.91 -10.05
C ASN A 180 -11.86 -3.74 -9.06
N ASP A 181 -12.00 -3.50 -7.76
CA ASP A 181 -11.49 -4.35 -6.65
C ASP A 181 -10.02 -4.22 -6.21
N LEU A 182 -9.28 -3.14 -6.53
CA LEU A 182 -7.92 -2.94 -5.97
C LEU A 182 -7.91 -2.16 -4.65
N PRO A 183 -7.30 -2.70 -3.57
CA PRO A 183 -7.18 -2.02 -2.30
C PRO A 183 -6.11 -0.93 -2.35
N ARG A 184 -6.46 0.19 -1.73
CA ARG A 184 -5.70 1.42 -1.69
C ARG A 184 -4.33 1.38 -1.01
N ALA A 185 -4.21 0.51 -0.02
CA ALA A 185 -2.94 0.15 0.55
C ALA A 185 -2.57 -1.21 -0.01
N GLN A 186 -1.41 -1.30 -0.63
CA GLN A 186 -0.88 -2.58 -1.05
C GLN A 186 -0.06 -3.12 0.10
N THR A 187 -0.17 -4.43 0.33
CA THR A 187 0.84 -5.15 1.10
C THR A 187 1.82 -5.71 0.09
N LYS A 188 3.07 -5.22 0.12
CA LYS A 188 4.14 -5.81 -0.66
C LYS A 188 5.06 -6.59 0.26
N VAL A 189 5.39 -7.82 -0.17
CA VAL A 189 6.46 -8.59 0.43
C VAL A 189 7.77 -7.99 -0.08
N VAL A 190 8.52 -7.38 0.81
CA VAL A 190 9.81 -6.79 0.48
C VAL A 190 10.87 -7.87 0.71
N THR A 191 11.49 -8.31 -0.38
CA THR A 191 12.73 -9.07 -0.27
C THR A 191 13.86 -8.06 -0.21
N VAL A 192 14.54 -7.97 0.93
CA VAL A 192 15.72 -7.13 1.04
C VAL A 192 16.94 -7.99 0.69
N PRO A 193 17.62 -7.75 -0.45
CA PRO A 193 18.73 -8.58 -0.88
C PRO A 193 19.85 -8.59 0.17
N GLY A 194 20.31 -9.78 0.59
CA GLY A 194 21.36 -9.93 1.62
C GLY A 194 20.87 -10.18 3.05
N LEU A 195 19.55 -10.24 3.29
CA LEU A 195 18.95 -10.71 4.56
C LEU A 195 18.79 -12.24 4.65
N ILE A 196 19.11 -12.96 3.57
CA ILE A 196 19.37 -14.39 3.62
C ILE A 196 20.68 -14.54 4.40
N LYS A 197 20.62 -15.09 5.62
CA LYS A 197 21.80 -15.77 6.17
C LYS A 197 22.24 -16.72 5.06
N SER A 198 23.44 -16.53 4.52
CA SER A 198 24.17 -17.68 4.01
C SER A 198 24.05 -18.72 5.11
N THR A 199 23.20 -19.71 4.89
CA THR A 199 23.28 -20.93 5.65
C THR A 199 24.69 -21.39 5.33
N ALA A 200 25.62 -21.15 6.27
CA ALA A 200 26.84 -21.92 6.29
C ALA A 200 26.39 -23.35 6.05
N ALA A 201 26.85 -23.93 4.95
CA ALA A 201 26.48 -25.28 4.56
C ALA A 201 26.53 -26.12 5.84
N ALA A 202 25.43 -26.79 6.16
CA ALA A 202 25.42 -27.72 7.28
C ALA A 202 26.70 -28.57 7.15
N PRO A 203 27.52 -28.72 8.20
CA PRO A 203 28.72 -29.54 8.09
C PRO A 203 28.31 -30.86 7.47
N SER A 204 28.99 -31.26 6.39
CA SER A 204 28.71 -32.52 5.71
C SER A 204 28.55 -33.60 6.78
N PRO A 205 27.50 -34.44 6.72
CA PRO A 205 27.38 -35.54 7.67
C PRO A 205 28.71 -36.31 7.69
N PRO A 206 29.20 -36.73 8.87
CA PRO A 206 30.44 -37.48 8.94
C PRO A 206 30.34 -38.66 7.95
N PRO A 207 31.44 -38.99 7.25
CA PRO A 207 31.42 -40.09 6.31
C PRO A 207 30.86 -41.35 7.02
N PRO A 208 30.05 -42.16 6.32
CA PRO A 208 29.49 -43.36 6.92
C PRO A 208 30.64 -44.21 7.50
N PRO A 209 30.43 -44.84 8.67
CA PRO A 209 31.46 -45.69 9.25
C PRO A 209 31.89 -46.74 8.21
N SER A 210 33.20 -46.93 8.07
CA SER A 210 33.77 -47.90 7.14
C SER A 210 33.02 -49.23 7.24
N PRO A 211 32.66 -49.87 6.11
CA PRO A 211 31.93 -51.13 6.14
C PRO A 211 32.67 -52.12 7.03
N ARG A 212 31.96 -52.64 8.03
CA ARG A 212 32.45 -53.71 8.91
C ARG A 212 32.96 -54.85 8.02
N PRO A 213 34.15 -55.42 8.27
CA PRO A 213 34.63 -56.56 7.49
C PRO A 213 33.56 -57.65 7.45
N SER A 214 33.26 -58.11 6.23
CA SER A 214 32.28 -59.15 5.96
C SER A 214 32.52 -60.36 6.86
N LYS A 215 31.46 -60.87 7.51
CA LYS A 215 31.52 -62.11 8.28
C LYS A 215 32.12 -63.23 7.40
N PRO A 216 33.07 -64.03 7.91
CA PRO A 216 33.58 -65.17 7.16
C PRO A 216 32.46 -66.15 6.81
N PRO A 217 32.55 -66.82 5.64
CA PRO A 217 31.51 -67.72 5.18
C PRO A 217 31.31 -68.89 6.15
N PRO A 218 30.08 -69.42 6.26
CA PRO A 218 29.79 -70.55 7.13
C PRO A 218 30.53 -71.82 6.68
N PRO A 219 30.92 -72.71 7.61
CA PRO A 219 31.62 -73.94 7.27
C PRO A 219 30.74 -74.88 6.43
N PRO A 220 31.36 -75.70 5.57
CA PRO A 220 30.63 -76.60 4.66
C PRO A 220 29.80 -77.65 5.42
N PRO A 221 28.65 -78.07 4.86
CA PRO A 221 27.75 -79.02 5.51
C PRO A 221 28.40 -80.40 5.69
N LYS A 222 28.18 -80.99 6.87
CA LYS A 222 28.67 -82.34 7.23
C LYS A 222 28.06 -83.38 6.28
N ARG A 223 28.90 -84.24 5.68
CA ARG A 223 28.48 -85.37 4.85
C ARG A 223 27.59 -86.33 5.65
N LYS A 224 26.43 -86.71 5.08
CA LYS A 224 25.57 -87.76 5.64
C LYS A 224 26.28 -89.12 5.56
N PRO A 225 26.18 -89.98 6.58
CA PRO A 225 26.73 -91.33 6.53
C PRO A 225 25.94 -92.22 5.55
N PRO A 226 26.60 -93.21 4.91
CA PRO A 226 25.98 -94.08 3.92
C PRO A 226 24.94 -95.03 4.55
N PRO A 227 23.92 -95.45 3.77
CA PRO A 227 22.85 -96.32 4.24
C PRO A 227 23.36 -97.75 4.52
N PRO A 228 22.75 -98.48 5.48
CA PRO A 228 23.14 -99.84 5.81
C PRO A 228 22.77 -100.84 4.70
N PRO A 229 23.54 -101.95 4.56
CA PRO A 229 23.34 -102.93 3.50
C PRO A 229 22.02 -103.70 3.65
N ARG A 230 21.37 -103.95 2.51
CA ARG A 230 20.10 -104.68 2.37
C ARG A 230 20.33 -106.17 2.63
N LYS A 231 19.52 -106.78 3.51
CA LYS A 231 19.46 -108.24 3.69
C LYS A 231 18.61 -108.88 2.59
N SER A 232 19.09 -110.00 2.07
CA SER A 232 18.44 -110.90 1.11
C SER A 232 17.41 -111.80 1.80
N GLY A 233 16.28 -112.03 1.11
CA GLY A 233 15.16 -112.87 1.51
C GLY A 233 13.96 -112.58 0.61
#